data_AF-A0A952UWP7-F1
#
_entry.id   AF-A0A952UWP7-F1
#
_cell.length_a   1.000
_cell.length_b   1.000
_cell.length_c   1.000
_cell.angle_alpha   90.00
_cell.angle_beta   90.00
_cell.angle_gamma   90.00
#
_symmetry.space_group_name_H-M   'P 1'
#
loop_
_entity.id
_entity.type
_entity.pdbx_description
1 polymer ?
#
loop_
_entity_poly.entity_id
_entity_poly.type
_entity_poly.pdbx_seq_one_letter_code
_entity_poly.pdbx_strand_id
1 'polypeptide(L)'
;MSALRTLALAASVLGLFACSQEAGTDSDAEPTGGDEAAVVGLSCSPAAYNAGLVHYKAAVAAAKRHAIDACMEDNSDLGVIAKEAAAATATCAAFKTVIKLSPWAAPIRKELADNLVLAELTGDLTIKDASGAYTYEGLEAALAKGVTLWGPAPGVYGNMSKLSLGANGEGKLHTLNIDDDGNATWSSTDVTYRVGGAAGDSVPLTVSITGGISVDYDLKATRSFDVPDFELTPIGDAPADDFTAFKSECEA
;
A
#
# COMPACT_ATOMS: atom_id res chain seq x y z
N MET A 1 28.72 37.29 59.46
CA MET A 1 27.60 37.68 58.58
C MET A 1 27.22 36.42 57.82
N SER A 2 26.32 35.62 58.41
CA SER A 2 24.89 35.51 58.05
C SER A 2 24.71 34.71 56.74
N ALA A 3 24.00 33.58 56.67
CA ALA A 3 23.10 32.94 57.60
C ALA A 3 22.95 31.43 57.31
N LEU A 4 22.77 30.64 58.38
CA LEU A 4 22.14 29.32 58.38
C LEU A 4 20.70 29.41 57.85
N ARG A 5 20.21 28.34 57.20
CA ARG A 5 18.92 27.73 57.58
C ARG A 5 18.81 26.28 57.09
N THR A 6 18.14 25.52 57.94
CA THR A 6 18.15 24.06 58.12
C THR A 6 16.85 23.43 57.59
N LEU A 7 16.95 22.15 57.25
CA LEU A 7 15.96 21.07 57.03
C LEU A 7 14.44 21.31 57.19
N ALA A 8 13.68 20.56 56.39
CA ALA A 8 12.68 19.62 56.93
C ALA A 8 12.50 18.38 56.03
N LEU A 9 12.26 17.24 56.69
CA LEU A 9 12.15 15.85 56.25
C LEU A 9 10.71 15.38 56.52
N ALA A 10 10.14 14.45 55.72
CA ALA A 10 9.06 13.49 56.02
C ALA A 10 8.27 13.15 54.73
N ALA A 11 7.73 11.95 54.46
CA ALA A 11 7.77 10.64 55.08
C ALA A 11 7.20 9.60 54.07
N SER A 12 7.51 8.34 54.33
CA SER A 12 7.20 7.11 53.62
C SER A 12 5.70 6.75 53.51
N VAL A 13 5.30 6.05 52.45
CA VAL A 13 4.29 4.98 52.54
C VAL A 13 4.70 3.80 51.65
N LEU A 14 4.93 2.66 52.30
CA LEU A 14 4.96 1.33 51.71
C LEU A 14 3.56 0.94 51.21
N GLY A 15 3.47 0.35 50.02
CA GLY A 15 2.30 -0.34 49.52
C GLY A 15 2.73 -1.62 48.80
N LEU A 16 2.90 -2.69 49.56
CA LEU A 16 2.99 -4.07 49.09
C LEU A 16 1.64 -4.47 48.47
N PHE A 17 1.65 -4.90 47.21
CA PHE A 17 0.86 -6.05 46.77
C PHE A 17 1.76 -6.96 45.96
N ALA A 18 2.32 -7.94 46.67
CA ALA A 18 2.73 -9.19 46.07
C ALA A 18 1.45 -9.98 45.74
N CYS A 19 1.25 -10.28 44.46
CA CYS A 19 0.62 -11.53 44.07
C CYS A 19 1.70 -12.35 43.37
N SER A 20 2.16 -13.38 44.08
CA SER A 20 2.91 -14.49 43.54
C SER A 20 2.10 -15.14 42.41
N GLN A 21 2.72 -15.39 41.27
CA GLN A 21 2.26 -16.48 40.41
C GLN A 21 3.47 -17.27 39.91
N GLU A 22 3.47 -18.53 40.32
CA GLU A 22 4.43 -19.56 39.99
C GLU A 22 4.36 -19.94 38.50
N ALA A 23 5.43 -20.60 38.07
CA ALA A 23 5.65 -21.29 36.81
C ALA A 23 4.42 -21.82 36.08
N GLY A 24 4.43 -21.64 34.75
CA GLY A 24 3.73 -22.54 33.84
C GLY A 24 3.07 -21.85 32.66
N THR A 25 3.36 -22.40 31.49
CA THR A 25 2.71 -22.20 30.17
C THR A 25 2.98 -20.90 29.42
N ASP A 26 3.74 -21.06 28.34
CA ASP A 26 3.67 -20.27 27.11
C ASP A 26 2.21 -19.90 26.84
N SER A 27 1.94 -18.61 26.79
CA SER A 27 0.71 -18.06 26.24
C SER A 27 1.08 -16.74 25.60
N ASP A 28 0.84 -16.69 24.31
CA ASP A 28 0.91 -15.52 23.44
C ASP A 28 0.28 -14.31 24.16
N ALA A 29 1.15 -13.47 24.71
CA ALA A 29 0.73 -12.20 25.28
C ALA A 29 0.53 -11.23 24.11
N GLU A 30 -0.73 -11.12 23.65
CA GLU A 30 -1.15 -9.93 22.92
C GLU A 30 -0.79 -8.68 23.75
N PRO A 31 -0.20 -7.64 23.14
CA PRO A 31 0.08 -6.41 23.84
C PRO A 31 -1.24 -5.71 24.15
N THR A 32 -1.74 -5.92 25.37
CA THR A 32 -2.75 -5.09 25.99
C THR A 32 -2.09 -3.76 26.37
N GLY A 33 -2.23 -2.75 25.50
CA GLY A 33 -1.64 -1.44 25.75
C GLY A 33 -2.17 -0.34 24.82
N GLY A 34 -3.13 0.43 25.31
CA GLY A 34 -3.31 1.87 25.06
C GLY A 34 -3.56 2.36 23.64
N ASP A 35 -4.81 2.79 23.40
CA ASP A 35 -5.32 3.59 22.28
C ASP A 35 -5.08 3.08 20.85
N GLU A 36 -5.94 2.13 20.48
CA GLU A 36 -6.28 1.79 19.10
C GLU A 36 -6.73 3.05 18.33
N ALA A 37 -5.91 3.50 17.37
CA ALA A 37 -6.29 4.43 16.30
C ALA A 37 -7.03 5.72 16.75
N ALA A 38 -6.69 6.31 17.89
CA ALA A 38 -7.30 7.57 18.33
C ALA A 38 -6.79 8.77 17.50
N VAL A 39 -7.24 8.86 16.24
CA VAL A 39 -7.16 10.10 15.45
C VAL A 39 -8.34 10.96 15.85
N VAL A 40 -8.05 12.09 16.50
CA VAL A 40 -9.03 13.09 16.93
C VAL A 40 -9.70 13.70 15.70
N GLY A 41 -11.00 13.48 15.53
CA GLY A 41 -11.80 14.04 14.42
C GLY A 41 -12.62 13.00 13.65
N LEU A 42 -13.40 12.17 14.35
CA LEU A 42 -14.26 11.14 13.73
C LEU A 42 -15.24 11.79 12.73
N SER A 43 -15.00 11.59 11.44
CA SER A 43 -15.88 12.03 10.35
C SER A 43 -17.07 11.08 10.12
N CYS A 44 -17.19 10.03 10.92
CA CYS A 44 -18.19 8.96 10.76
C CYS A 44 -18.87 8.64 12.10
N SER A 45 -20.01 7.95 12.04
CA SER A 45 -20.73 7.52 13.25
C SER A 45 -19.89 6.50 14.04
N PRO A 46 -20.08 6.38 15.37
CA PRO A 46 -19.38 5.37 16.16
C PRO A 46 -19.57 3.94 15.64
N ALA A 47 -20.76 3.60 15.14
CA ALA A 47 -21.04 2.31 14.54
C ALA A 47 -20.22 2.07 13.26
N ALA A 48 -20.16 3.05 12.36
CA ALA A 48 -19.37 2.97 11.14
C ALA A 48 -17.86 2.90 11.45
N TYR A 49 -17.39 3.66 12.44
CA TYR A 49 -16.01 3.58 12.89
C TYR A 49 -15.65 2.17 13.37
N ASN A 50 -16.47 1.59 14.25
CA ASN A 50 -16.23 0.25 14.80
C ASN A 50 -16.28 -0.84 13.70
N ALA A 51 -17.18 -0.71 12.73
CA ALA A 51 -17.23 -1.61 11.58
C ALA A 51 -15.97 -1.49 10.71
N GLY A 52 -15.52 -0.26 10.41
CA GLY A 52 -14.27 -0.03 9.68
C GLY A 52 -13.02 -0.50 10.45
N LEU A 53 -13.04 -0.42 11.78
CA LEU A 53 -11.95 -0.87 12.64
C LEU A 53 -11.68 -2.37 12.50
N VAL A 54 -12.72 -3.18 12.30
CA VAL A 54 -12.59 -4.63 12.06
C VAL A 54 -11.77 -4.87 10.80
N HIS A 55 -12.13 -4.23 9.69
CA HIS A 55 -11.42 -4.32 8.41
C HIS A 55 -10.00 -3.77 8.50
N TYR A 56 -9.79 -2.64 9.19
CA TYR A 56 -8.46 -2.08 9.41
C TYR A 56 -7.54 -3.06 10.15
N LYS A 57 -8.02 -3.71 11.22
CA LYS A 57 -7.25 -4.72 11.95
C LYS A 57 -6.95 -5.94 11.07
N ALA A 58 -7.91 -6.38 10.25
CA ALA A 58 -7.71 -7.46 9.30
C ALA A 58 -6.62 -7.13 8.26
N ALA A 59 -6.61 -5.91 7.71
CA ALA A 59 -5.59 -5.43 6.78
C ALA A 59 -4.19 -5.40 7.43
N VAL A 60 -4.07 -4.91 8.67
CA VAL A 60 -2.79 -4.92 9.40
C VAL A 60 -2.31 -6.35 9.65
N ALA A 61 -3.21 -7.26 10.02
CA ALA A 61 -2.88 -8.67 10.24
C ALA A 61 -2.44 -9.35 8.94
N ALA A 62 -3.13 -9.10 7.82
CA ALA A 62 -2.75 -9.60 6.50
C ALA A 62 -1.37 -9.09 6.08
N ALA A 63 -1.10 -7.80 6.23
CA ALA A 63 0.21 -7.22 5.89
C ALA A 63 1.36 -7.80 6.73
N LYS A 64 1.12 -8.06 8.01
CA LYS A 64 2.11 -8.74 8.87
C LYS A 64 2.36 -10.19 8.43
N ARG A 65 1.34 -10.90 7.93
CA ARG A 65 1.49 -12.27 7.42
C ARG A 65 2.21 -12.30 6.08
N HIS A 66 1.84 -11.43 5.14
CA HIS A 66 2.51 -11.30 3.84
C HIS A 66 4.02 -11.03 4.01
N ALA A 67 4.40 -10.20 4.99
CA ALA A 67 5.80 -9.93 5.30
C ALA A 67 6.61 -11.17 5.74
N ILE A 68 5.95 -12.27 6.12
CA ILE A 68 6.57 -13.52 6.56
C ILE A 68 6.45 -14.59 5.45
N ASP A 69 5.26 -14.73 4.86
CA ASP A 69 4.90 -15.84 3.96
C ASP A 69 4.19 -15.34 2.67
N ALA A 70 4.83 -14.46 1.91
CA ALA A 70 4.29 -13.87 0.67
C ALA A 70 3.96 -14.88 -0.47
N CYS A 71 4.25 -16.19 -0.29
CA CYS A 71 4.11 -17.21 -1.34
C CYS A 71 3.39 -18.50 -0.88
N MET A 72 2.64 -18.49 0.23
CA MET A 72 1.88 -19.65 0.72
C MET A 72 0.36 -19.40 0.61
N GLU A 73 -0.36 -20.45 0.16
CA GLU A 73 -1.77 -20.53 -0.31
C GLU A 73 -2.81 -19.48 0.16
N ASP A 74 -3.68 -19.12 -0.79
CA ASP A 74 -5.06 -18.59 -0.76
C ASP A 74 -5.40 -17.30 0.02
N ASN A 75 -4.56 -16.76 0.90
CA ASN A 75 -4.92 -15.58 1.72
C ASN A 75 -3.75 -14.65 2.10
N SER A 76 -2.58 -14.81 1.49
CA SER A 76 -1.39 -14.00 1.78
C SER A 76 -1.25 -12.78 0.85
N ASP A 77 -2.00 -12.73 -0.25
CA ASP A 77 -1.72 -11.78 -1.32
C ASP A 77 -1.94 -10.31 -0.94
N LEU A 78 -1.15 -9.41 -1.53
CA LEU A 78 -1.29 -7.94 -1.47
C LEU A 78 -2.73 -7.50 -1.72
N GLY A 79 -3.48 -8.27 -2.53
CA GLY A 79 -4.89 -8.05 -2.77
C GLY A 79 -5.78 -8.13 -1.52
N VAL A 80 -5.47 -9.02 -0.57
CA VAL A 80 -6.20 -9.10 0.72
C VAL A 80 -5.95 -7.85 1.55
N ILE A 81 -4.69 -7.39 1.61
CA ILE A 81 -4.32 -6.16 2.33
C ILE A 81 -5.10 -4.97 1.75
N ALA A 82 -5.08 -4.83 0.42
CA ALA A 82 -5.77 -3.76 -0.30
C ALA A 82 -7.29 -3.82 -0.11
N LYS A 83 -7.90 -5.00 -0.21
CA LYS A 83 -9.34 -5.21 -0.03
C LYS A 83 -9.81 -4.80 1.35
N GLU A 84 -9.17 -5.30 2.40
CA GLU A 84 -9.55 -5.00 3.78
C GLU A 84 -9.31 -3.52 4.11
N ALA A 85 -8.20 -2.93 3.65
CA ALA A 85 -7.96 -1.51 3.81
C ALA A 85 -9.00 -0.64 3.06
N ALA A 86 -9.43 -1.06 1.87
CA ALA A 86 -10.48 -0.39 1.10
C ALA A 86 -11.84 -0.50 1.80
N ALA A 87 -12.17 -1.67 2.35
CA ALA A 87 -13.40 -1.85 3.13
C ALA A 87 -13.42 -0.94 4.38
N ALA A 88 -12.28 -0.79 5.06
CA ALA A 88 -12.16 0.13 6.20
C ALA A 88 -12.41 1.59 5.78
N THR A 89 -11.76 2.06 4.72
CA THR A 89 -11.87 3.45 4.24
C THR A 89 -13.24 3.77 3.63
N ALA A 90 -13.88 2.80 2.97
CA ALA A 90 -15.24 2.92 2.45
C ALA A 90 -16.28 2.98 3.58
N THR A 91 -16.06 2.23 4.67
CA THR A 91 -16.95 2.23 5.84
C THR A 91 -16.80 3.54 6.64
N CYS A 92 -15.57 4.02 6.81
CA CYS A 92 -15.30 5.30 7.45
C CYS A 92 -14.05 5.97 6.86
N ALA A 93 -14.24 7.15 6.26
CA ALA A 93 -13.17 7.91 5.61
C ALA A 93 -12.01 8.31 6.55
N ALA A 94 -12.23 8.34 7.87
CA ALA A 94 -11.17 8.60 8.86
C ALA A 94 -10.02 7.58 8.76
N PHE A 95 -10.30 6.35 8.29
CA PHE A 95 -9.25 5.35 8.11
C PHE A 95 -8.23 5.71 7.03
N LYS A 96 -8.54 6.65 6.10
CA LYS A 96 -7.52 7.15 5.16
C LYS A 96 -6.36 7.82 5.91
N THR A 97 -6.69 8.69 6.86
CA THR A 97 -5.72 9.36 7.73
C THR A 97 -5.04 8.37 8.68
N VAL A 98 -5.78 7.39 9.22
CA VAL A 98 -5.20 6.34 10.08
C VAL A 98 -4.16 5.53 9.31
N ILE A 99 -4.49 5.04 8.11
CA ILE A 99 -3.56 4.27 7.27
C ILE A 99 -2.33 5.12 6.91
N LYS A 100 -2.53 6.41 6.62
CA LYS A 100 -1.44 7.32 6.26
C LYS A 100 -0.47 7.58 7.42
N LEU A 101 -0.97 7.86 8.61
CA LEU A 101 -0.17 8.44 9.70
C LEU A 101 0.09 7.50 10.87
N SER A 102 -0.79 6.52 11.12
CA SER A 102 -0.68 5.67 12.30
C SER A 102 0.58 4.79 12.22
N PRO A 103 1.39 4.71 13.29
CA PRO A 103 2.47 3.73 13.39
C PRO A 103 1.97 2.29 13.24
N TRP A 104 0.73 1.99 13.68
CA TRP A 104 0.14 0.65 13.59
C TRP A 104 -0.15 0.22 12.14
N ALA A 105 -0.36 1.18 11.25
CA ALA A 105 -0.59 0.93 9.84
C ALA A 105 0.73 0.83 9.03
N ALA A 106 1.89 0.89 9.68
CA ALA A 106 3.19 0.76 9.01
C ALA A 106 3.33 -0.51 8.16
N PRO A 107 2.83 -1.70 8.59
CA PRO A 107 2.85 -2.90 7.74
C PRO A 107 2.08 -2.69 6.43
N ILE A 108 0.88 -2.11 6.47
CA ILE A 108 0.08 -1.84 5.25
C ILE A 108 0.86 -0.94 4.29
N ARG A 109 1.44 0.15 4.80
CA ARG A 109 2.22 1.08 3.98
C ARG A 109 3.47 0.45 3.39
N LYS A 110 4.08 -0.49 4.10
CA LYS A 110 5.29 -1.19 3.64
C LYS A 110 4.96 -2.14 2.51
N GLU A 111 3.96 -3.00 2.68
CA GLU A 111 3.61 -4.01 1.68
C GLU A 111 3.01 -3.39 0.41
N LEU A 112 2.27 -2.27 0.54
CA LEU A 112 1.68 -1.57 -0.61
C LEU A 112 2.51 -0.37 -1.10
N ALA A 113 3.77 -0.21 -0.68
CA ALA A 113 4.57 1.00 -0.93
C ALA A 113 4.68 1.37 -2.41
N ASP A 114 4.86 0.36 -3.27
CA ASP A 114 5.04 0.53 -4.71
C ASP A 114 3.74 0.33 -5.50
N ASN A 115 2.59 0.25 -4.81
CA ASN A 115 1.29 0.03 -5.43
C ASN A 115 0.44 1.31 -5.36
N LEU A 116 -0.13 1.72 -6.49
CA LEU A 116 -0.93 2.94 -6.59
C LEU A 116 -2.18 2.94 -5.69
N VAL A 117 -2.67 1.76 -5.30
CA VAL A 117 -3.75 1.57 -4.33
C VAL A 117 -3.41 2.20 -2.98
N LEU A 118 -2.15 2.21 -2.54
CA LEU A 118 -1.79 2.88 -1.28
C LEU A 118 -2.09 4.38 -1.32
N ALA A 119 -1.86 5.04 -2.47
CA ALA A 119 -2.18 6.45 -2.63
C ALA A 119 -3.70 6.70 -2.53
N GLU A 120 -4.52 5.82 -3.10
CA GLU A 120 -5.98 5.91 -2.97
C GLU A 120 -6.43 5.70 -1.51
N LEU A 121 -5.89 4.66 -0.86
CA LEU A 121 -6.21 4.29 0.53
C LEU A 121 -5.80 5.37 1.53
N THR A 122 -4.76 6.15 1.23
CA THR A 122 -4.30 7.25 2.09
C THR A 122 -4.93 8.59 1.74
N GLY A 123 -5.71 8.66 0.66
CA GLY A 123 -6.31 9.89 0.14
C GLY A 123 -5.33 10.81 -0.59
N ASP A 124 -4.13 10.33 -0.90
CA ASP A 124 -3.15 11.04 -1.73
C ASP A 124 -3.50 10.97 -3.23
N LEU A 125 -4.35 10.02 -3.62
CA LEU A 125 -4.96 9.90 -4.93
C LEU A 125 -6.49 9.84 -4.78
N THR A 126 -7.21 10.67 -5.54
CA THR A 126 -8.67 10.67 -5.60
C THR A 126 -9.12 10.31 -7.01
N ILE A 127 -9.64 9.09 -7.18
CA ILE A 127 -10.12 8.61 -8.48
C ILE A 127 -11.41 9.28 -8.90
N LYS A 128 -12.36 9.40 -7.96
CA LYS A 128 -13.64 10.06 -8.15
C LYS A 128 -13.82 11.17 -7.14
N ASP A 129 -14.37 12.29 -7.59
CA ASP A 129 -14.80 13.36 -6.70
C ASP A 129 -16.10 12.99 -5.93
N ALA A 130 -16.57 13.89 -5.08
CA ALA A 130 -17.79 13.70 -4.31
C ALA A 130 -19.07 13.57 -5.16
N SER A 131 -19.03 14.01 -6.43
CA SER A 131 -20.14 13.85 -7.39
C SER A 131 -20.10 12.51 -8.12
N GLY A 132 -19.00 11.75 -7.98
CA GLY A 132 -18.77 10.49 -8.66
C GLY A 132 -18.09 10.64 -10.03
N ALA A 133 -17.70 11.85 -10.42
CA ALA A 133 -16.95 12.11 -11.64
C ALA A 133 -15.50 11.68 -11.47
N TYR A 134 -14.92 11.04 -12.49
CA TYR A 134 -13.51 10.63 -12.47
C TYR A 134 -12.60 11.86 -12.60
N THR A 135 -11.62 11.99 -11.71
CA THR A 135 -10.70 13.14 -11.66
C THR A 135 -9.24 12.74 -11.60
N TYR A 136 -8.91 11.61 -10.96
CA TYR A 136 -7.53 11.16 -10.74
C TYR A 136 -6.64 12.24 -10.09
N GLU A 137 -7.24 13.06 -9.21
CA GLU A 137 -6.53 14.14 -8.52
C GLU A 137 -5.43 13.55 -7.64
N GLY A 138 -4.20 14.04 -7.81
CA GLY A 138 -3.02 13.56 -7.07
C GLY A 138 -2.24 12.44 -7.76
N LEU A 139 -2.66 11.96 -8.94
CA LEU A 139 -2.00 10.87 -9.66
C LEU A 139 -0.51 11.11 -9.92
N GLU A 140 -0.13 12.26 -10.46
CA GLU A 140 1.28 12.56 -10.76
C GLU A 140 2.15 12.53 -9.49
N ALA A 141 1.64 13.08 -8.38
CA ALA A 141 2.32 13.04 -7.09
C ALA A 141 2.39 11.63 -6.49
N ALA A 142 1.40 10.78 -6.77
CA ALA A 142 1.40 9.38 -6.36
C ALA A 142 2.43 8.57 -7.16
N LEU A 143 2.47 8.72 -8.48
CA LEU A 143 3.47 8.07 -9.34
C LEU A 143 4.90 8.50 -8.99
N ALA A 144 5.09 9.79 -8.67
CA ALA A 144 6.39 10.32 -8.28
C ALA A 144 6.99 9.71 -6.99
N LYS A 145 6.18 9.02 -6.17
CA LYS A 145 6.65 8.33 -4.95
C LYS A 145 7.29 6.96 -5.23
N GLY A 146 7.19 6.46 -6.46
CA GLY A 146 7.60 5.11 -6.82
C GLY A 146 6.40 4.19 -6.92
N VAL A 147 6.04 3.78 -8.14
CA VAL A 147 4.99 2.80 -8.40
C VAL A 147 5.53 1.76 -9.37
N THR A 148 5.21 0.50 -9.16
CA THR A 148 5.52 -0.58 -10.10
C THR A 148 4.23 -1.23 -10.59
N LEU A 149 4.06 -1.28 -11.91
CA LEU A 149 3.00 -2.00 -12.58
C LEU A 149 3.60 -3.25 -13.25
N TRP A 150 2.90 -4.37 -13.18
CA TRP A 150 3.36 -5.69 -13.61
C TRP A 150 2.65 -6.12 -14.88
N GLY A 151 3.43 -6.49 -15.89
CA GLY A 151 2.92 -6.99 -17.15
C GLY A 151 2.48 -8.45 -17.05
N PRO A 152 1.84 -9.00 -18.09
CA PRO A 152 1.42 -10.39 -18.11
C PRO A 152 2.63 -11.32 -17.95
N ALA A 153 2.42 -12.43 -17.24
CA ALA A 153 3.30 -13.59 -17.24
C ALA A 153 2.65 -14.70 -18.10
N PRO A 154 2.82 -14.68 -19.43
CA PRO A 154 2.18 -15.68 -20.27
C PRO A 154 2.82 -17.07 -20.06
N GLY A 155 2.09 -17.99 -19.43
CA GLY A 155 2.51 -19.39 -19.24
C GLY A 155 3.49 -19.61 -18.08
N VAL A 156 4.21 -20.73 -18.07
CA VAL A 156 5.04 -21.13 -16.91
C VAL A 156 6.28 -20.24 -16.73
N TYR A 157 6.74 -19.56 -17.79
CA TYR A 157 7.96 -18.74 -17.82
C TYR A 157 7.96 -17.78 -19.03
N GLY A 158 6.85 -17.09 -19.31
CA GLY A 158 6.82 -16.07 -20.37
C GLY A 158 7.76 -14.89 -20.07
N ASN A 159 8.07 -14.06 -21.07
CA ASN A 159 8.77 -12.79 -20.81
C ASN A 159 7.86 -11.91 -19.95
N MET A 160 8.11 -11.87 -18.64
CA MET A 160 7.47 -10.93 -17.72
C MET A 160 8.06 -9.55 -17.93
N SER A 161 7.21 -8.54 -17.96
CA SER A 161 7.64 -7.14 -17.89
C SER A 161 7.14 -6.49 -16.61
N LYS A 162 7.81 -5.44 -16.18
CA LYS A 162 7.29 -4.53 -15.16
C LYS A 162 7.74 -3.11 -15.45
N LEU A 163 6.85 -2.17 -15.22
CA LEU A 163 7.08 -0.74 -15.42
C LEU A 163 7.15 -0.06 -14.06
N SER A 164 8.34 0.42 -13.70
CA SER A 164 8.56 1.19 -12.49
C SER A 164 8.60 2.69 -12.83
N LEU A 165 7.67 3.46 -12.27
CA LEU A 165 7.54 4.90 -12.47
C LEU A 165 7.99 5.62 -11.20
N GLY A 166 8.73 6.72 -11.35
CA GLY A 166 9.31 7.49 -10.24
C GLY A 166 9.19 8.99 -10.41
N ALA A 167 9.96 9.76 -9.64
CA ALA A 167 9.91 11.21 -9.64
C ALA A 167 10.32 11.82 -11.00
N ASN A 168 9.90 13.07 -11.23
CA ASN A 168 10.30 13.89 -12.39
C ASN A 168 9.94 13.30 -13.77
N GLY A 169 8.95 12.40 -13.84
CA GLY A 169 8.60 11.75 -15.11
C GLY A 169 9.62 10.71 -15.55
N GLU A 170 10.44 10.16 -14.65
CA GLU A 170 11.44 9.13 -14.96
C GLU A 170 10.97 7.75 -14.50
N GLY A 171 11.43 6.70 -15.17
CA GLY A 171 11.09 5.32 -14.82
C GLY A 171 12.00 4.29 -15.48
N LYS A 172 11.66 3.02 -15.27
CA LYS A 172 12.34 1.87 -15.89
C LYS A 172 11.31 0.87 -16.40
N LEU A 173 11.50 0.42 -17.63
CA LEU A 173 10.87 -0.79 -18.14
C LEU A 173 11.84 -1.95 -17.90
N HIS A 174 11.38 -2.92 -17.12
CA HIS A 174 12.11 -4.15 -16.87
C HIS A 174 11.51 -5.28 -17.69
N THR A 175 12.36 -6.10 -18.28
CA THR A 175 11.93 -7.28 -19.04
C THR A 175 12.74 -8.48 -18.57
N LEU A 176 12.05 -9.53 -18.15
CA LEU A 176 12.62 -10.83 -17.86
C LEU A 176 12.83 -11.57 -19.17
N ASN A 177 14.07 -11.97 -19.41
CA ASN A 177 14.42 -12.87 -20.51
C ASN A 177 14.79 -14.22 -19.91
N ILE A 178 14.27 -15.29 -20.52
CA ILE A 178 14.58 -16.65 -20.12
C ILE A 178 15.31 -17.29 -21.29
N ASP A 179 16.54 -17.73 -21.05
CA ASP A 179 17.36 -18.38 -22.08
C ASP A 179 16.93 -19.84 -22.33
N ASP A 180 17.56 -20.47 -23.32
CA ASP A 180 17.27 -21.86 -23.71
C ASP A 180 17.55 -22.87 -22.56
N ASP A 181 18.38 -22.49 -21.58
CA ASP A 181 18.71 -23.28 -20.40
C ASP A 181 17.73 -23.03 -19.23
N GLY A 182 16.77 -22.13 -19.40
CA GLY A 182 15.79 -21.75 -18.38
C GLY A 182 16.31 -20.73 -17.36
N ASN A 183 17.47 -20.10 -17.59
CA ASN A 183 17.97 -19.06 -16.71
C ASN A 183 17.23 -17.75 -16.95
N ALA A 184 16.66 -17.20 -15.88
CA ALA A 184 15.92 -15.95 -15.91
C ALA A 184 16.84 -14.76 -15.61
N THR A 185 16.90 -13.79 -16.55
CA THR A 185 17.70 -12.56 -16.40
C THR A 185 16.83 -11.33 -16.64
N TRP A 186 16.80 -10.42 -15.65
CA TRP A 186 16.18 -9.12 -15.80
C TRP A 186 17.08 -8.16 -16.57
N SER A 187 16.53 -7.57 -17.62
CA SER A 187 17.07 -6.40 -18.30
C SER A 187 16.25 -5.16 -17.92
N SER A 188 16.87 -3.98 -17.92
CA SER A 188 16.19 -2.72 -17.56
C SER A 188 16.55 -1.64 -18.55
N THR A 189 15.54 -0.89 -19.00
CA THR A 189 15.70 0.24 -19.93
C THR A 189 15.10 1.48 -19.31
N ASP A 190 15.81 2.60 -19.39
CA ASP A 190 15.34 3.88 -18.89
C ASP A 190 14.20 4.42 -19.77
N VAL A 191 13.11 4.79 -19.11
CA VAL A 191 11.94 5.41 -19.74
C VAL A 191 11.66 6.76 -19.11
N THR A 192 11.01 7.63 -19.87
CA THR A 192 10.32 8.81 -19.33
C THR A 192 8.82 8.63 -19.46
N TYR A 193 8.03 9.21 -18.57
CA TYR A 193 6.58 9.19 -18.66
C TYR A 193 5.98 10.58 -18.51
N ARG A 194 4.77 10.76 -19.07
CA ARG A 194 3.97 11.98 -18.93
C ARG A 194 2.51 11.61 -18.68
N VAL A 195 1.93 12.23 -17.67
CA VAL A 195 0.52 12.06 -17.31
C VAL A 195 -0.32 13.09 -18.08
N GLY A 196 -1.35 12.64 -18.78
CA GLY A 196 -2.34 13.48 -19.42
C GLY A 196 -3.46 13.93 -18.48
N GLY A 197 -4.47 14.59 -19.02
CA GLY A 197 -5.69 14.91 -18.27
C GLY A 197 -6.67 13.73 -18.26
N ALA A 198 -7.52 13.63 -17.24
CA ALA A 198 -8.58 12.62 -17.19
C ALA A 198 -9.43 12.63 -18.47
N ALA A 199 -9.60 11.44 -19.05
CA ALA A 199 -10.33 11.19 -20.30
C ALA A 199 -11.42 10.14 -20.03
N GLY A 200 -12.61 10.59 -19.64
CA GLY A 200 -13.67 9.68 -19.23
C GLY A 200 -13.33 9.00 -17.90
N ASP A 201 -13.17 7.68 -17.90
CA ASP A 201 -12.80 6.91 -16.71
C ASP A 201 -11.33 6.47 -16.66
N SER A 202 -10.49 6.96 -17.59
CA SER A 202 -9.04 6.71 -17.62
C SER A 202 -8.23 8.01 -17.58
N VAL A 203 -6.91 7.87 -17.45
CA VAL A 203 -5.93 8.94 -17.69
C VAL A 203 -4.90 8.42 -18.69
N PRO A 204 -4.66 9.13 -19.80
CA PRO A 204 -3.63 8.73 -20.74
C PRO A 204 -2.24 8.96 -20.13
N LEU A 205 -1.37 7.96 -20.24
CA LEU A 205 0.01 7.99 -19.83
C LEU A 205 0.89 7.72 -21.05
N THR A 206 1.71 8.68 -21.45
CA THR A 206 2.72 8.45 -22.50
C THR A 206 3.99 7.95 -21.84
N VAL A 207 4.48 6.77 -22.24
CA VAL A 207 5.76 6.22 -21.81
C VAL A 207 6.70 6.17 -23.00
N SER A 208 7.88 6.77 -22.87
CA SER A 208 8.88 6.88 -23.92
C SER A 208 10.16 6.17 -23.50
N ILE A 209 10.62 5.21 -24.31
CA ILE A 209 11.96 4.65 -24.17
C ILE A 209 12.98 5.68 -24.65
N THR A 210 14.04 5.91 -23.88
CA THR A 210 15.08 6.89 -24.24
C THR A 210 15.70 6.54 -25.60
N GLY A 211 15.52 7.40 -26.60
CA GLY A 211 16.00 7.19 -27.97
C GLY A 211 15.19 6.18 -28.81
N GLY A 212 14.02 5.76 -28.31
CA GLY A 212 13.18 4.74 -28.93
C GLY A 212 11.73 5.19 -29.18
N ILE A 213 10.84 4.20 -29.17
CA ILE A 213 9.40 4.37 -29.42
C ILE A 213 8.73 4.92 -28.15
N SER A 214 7.70 5.74 -28.35
CA SER A 214 6.76 6.13 -27.30
C SER A 214 5.46 5.35 -27.47
N VAL A 215 4.91 4.89 -26.36
CA VAL A 215 3.63 4.18 -26.28
C VAL A 215 2.71 5.00 -25.39
N ASP A 216 1.50 5.27 -25.89
CA ASP A 216 0.44 5.86 -25.09
C ASP A 216 -0.38 4.74 -24.47
N TYR A 217 -0.70 4.88 -23.19
CA TYR A 217 -1.47 3.93 -22.41
C TYR A 217 -2.68 4.61 -21.78
N ASP A 218 -3.77 3.88 -21.58
CA ASP A 218 -4.86 4.26 -20.69
C ASP A 218 -4.62 3.67 -19.30
N LEU A 219 -4.40 4.53 -18.30
CA LEU A 219 -4.39 4.13 -16.89
C LEU A 219 -5.82 4.21 -16.33
N LYS A 220 -6.31 3.13 -15.76
CA LYS A 220 -7.67 3.04 -15.22
C LYS A 220 -7.68 2.39 -13.85
N ALA A 221 -8.45 2.98 -12.94
CA ALA A 221 -8.81 2.31 -11.69
C ALA A 221 -9.82 1.20 -12.00
N THR A 222 -9.46 -0.03 -11.67
CA THR A 222 -10.26 -1.23 -11.92
C THR A 222 -10.60 -1.92 -10.60
N ARG A 223 -11.30 -3.05 -10.71
CA ARG A 223 -11.48 -3.98 -9.60
C ARG A 223 -11.20 -5.38 -10.10
N SER A 224 -10.17 -6.01 -9.55
CA SER A 224 -9.85 -7.41 -9.80
C SER A 224 -10.29 -8.22 -8.59
N PHE A 225 -11.22 -9.17 -8.76
CA PHE A 225 -11.76 -10.00 -7.65
C PHE A 225 -12.25 -9.19 -6.42
N ASP A 226 -12.92 -8.05 -6.66
CA ASP A 226 -13.37 -7.08 -5.65
C ASP A 226 -12.25 -6.32 -4.89
N VAL A 227 -11.00 -6.47 -5.31
CA VAL A 227 -9.85 -5.71 -4.84
C VAL A 227 -9.68 -4.45 -5.69
N PRO A 228 -9.50 -3.25 -5.12
CA PRO A 228 -9.11 -2.06 -5.89
C PRO A 228 -7.78 -2.31 -6.59
N ASP A 229 -7.72 -2.06 -7.89
CA ASP A 229 -6.53 -2.27 -8.73
C ASP A 229 -6.38 -1.12 -9.74
N PHE A 230 -5.25 -1.08 -10.42
CA PHE A 230 -4.99 -0.15 -11.52
C PHE A 230 -4.44 -0.93 -12.70
N GLU A 231 -5.03 -0.70 -13.87
CA GLU A 231 -4.63 -1.31 -15.13
C GLU A 231 -4.12 -0.24 -16.09
N LEU A 232 -3.04 -0.56 -16.80
CA LEU A 232 -2.41 0.27 -17.80
C LEU A 232 -2.44 -0.48 -19.14
N THR A 233 -3.31 -0.07 -20.05
CA THR A 233 -3.55 -0.75 -21.34
C THR A 233 -3.02 0.10 -22.49
N PRO A 234 -2.25 -0.42 -23.47
CA PRO A 234 -1.81 0.34 -24.62
C PRO A 234 -2.99 0.90 -25.43
N ILE A 235 -2.86 2.14 -25.89
CA ILE A 235 -3.84 2.78 -26.78
C ILE A 235 -3.53 2.40 -28.23
N GLY A 236 -4.49 1.77 -28.90
CA GLY A 236 -4.38 1.34 -30.30
C GLY A 236 -3.58 0.04 -30.47
N ASP A 237 -3.05 -0.19 -31.67
CA ASP A 237 -2.34 -1.43 -32.02
C ASP A 237 -0.83 -1.39 -31.67
N ALA A 238 -0.46 -0.63 -30.63
CA ALA A 238 0.94 -0.55 -30.21
C ALA A 238 1.41 -1.93 -29.68
N PRO A 239 2.58 -2.44 -30.12
CA PRO A 239 3.12 -3.70 -29.63
C PRO A 239 3.72 -3.52 -28.24
N ALA A 240 2.85 -3.44 -27.24
CA ALA A 240 3.20 -3.21 -25.85
C ALA A 240 2.36 -4.10 -24.92
N ASP A 241 2.87 -4.34 -23.72
CA ASP A 241 2.19 -5.15 -22.71
C ASP A 241 1.11 -4.34 -21.99
N ASP A 242 0.05 -5.01 -21.55
CA ASP A 242 -0.85 -4.50 -20.50
C ASP A 242 -0.14 -4.60 -19.15
N PHE A 243 -0.41 -3.71 -18.20
CA PHE A 243 0.13 -3.82 -16.84
C PHE A 243 -0.94 -3.68 -15.76
N THR A 244 -0.75 -4.33 -14.61
CA THR A 244 -1.61 -4.21 -13.41
C THR A 244 -0.82 -3.83 -12.17
N ALA A 245 -1.45 -3.33 -11.10
CA ALA A 245 -0.72 -2.91 -9.90
C ALA A 245 -0.33 -4.09 -8.97
N PHE A 246 -1.01 -5.24 -9.09
CA PHE A 246 -0.68 -6.42 -8.31
C PHE A 246 0.28 -7.36 -9.06
N LYS A 247 1.28 -7.83 -8.32
CA LYS A 247 2.22 -8.86 -8.77
C LYS A 247 1.51 -10.22 -8.81
N SER A 248 1.83 -11.11 -9.75
CA SER A 248 1.66 -12.55 -9.54
C SER A 248 2.73 -13.00 -8.53
N GLU A 249 2.34 -13.17 -7.27
CA GLU A 249 3.27 -13.09 -6.14
C GLU A 249 4.32 -14.22 -6.09
N CYS A 250 4.11 -15.31 -6.83
CA CYS A 250 4.99 -16.47 -6.90
C CYS A 250 6.21 -16.36 -7.85
N GLU A 251 6.46 -15.21 -8.48
CA GLU A 251 7.55 -15.06 -9.44
C GLU A 251 8.81 -14.46 -8.80
N ALA A 252 9.62 -15.32 -8.16
CA ALA A 252 11.01 -15.06 -7.77
C ALA A 252 11.86 -16.32 -7.97
#